data_AF-X0YLE9-F1
#
_entry.id   AF-X0YLE9-F1
#
_cell.length_a   1.000
_cell.length_b   1.000
_cell.length_c   1.000
_cell.angle_alpha   90.00
_cell.angle_beta   90.00
_cell.angle_gamma   90.00
#
_symmetry.space_group_name_H-M   'P 1'
#
loop_
_entity.id
_entity.type
_entity.pdbx_description
1 polymer ?
#
loop_
_entity_poly.entity_id
_entity_poly.type
_entity_poly.pdbx_seq_one_letter_code
_entity_poly.pdbx_strand_id
1 'polypeptide(L)'
;MNKFKKEGNQLEVIISHQSTDFDSLSAMVAAKKIYKDALLVFTGAVEKNVRKFISIHGELIKIAPLKKIKIEEITKLIIVDTRIK
;
A
#
# COMPACT_ATOMS: atom_id res chain seq x y z
N MET A 1 -9.99 -0.07 -19.20
CA MET A 1 -9.37 0.99 -18.37
C MET A 1 -9.07 0.41 -16.99
N ASN A 2 -7.85 0.52 -16.47
CA ASN A 2 -7.53 0.06 -15.10
C ASN A 2 -8.28 0.97 -14.10
N LYS A 3 -9.03 0.42 -13.14
CA LYS A 3 -9.90 1.19 -12.22
C LYS A 3 -9.14 2.19 -11.33
N PHE A 4 -7.81 2.12 -11.34
CA PHE A 4 -6.93 2.94 -10.51
C PHE A 4 -6.17 4.03 -11.28
N LYS A 5 -6.37 4.16 -12.60
CA LYS A 5 -5.72 5.20 -13.40
C LYS A 5 -6.55 6.49 -13.42
N LYS A 6 -5.92 7.63 -13.11
CA LYS A 6 -6.44 8.97 -13.43
C LYS A 6 -6.08 9.35 -14.88
N GLU A 7 -6.80 10.35 -15.42
CA GLU A 7 -6.37 11.09 -16.61
C GLU A 7 -4.94 11.61 -16.38
N GLY A 8 -3.99 11.19 -17.21
CA GLY A 8 -2.56 11.45 -16.99
C GLY A 8 -1.73 10.28 -16.43
N ASN A 9 -2.16 9.02 -16.62
CA ASN A 9 -1.33 7.79 -16.64
C ASN A 9 -0.41 7.48 -15.42
N GLN A 10 -0.51 8.18 -14.29
CA GLN A 10 0.36 7.94 -13.13
C GLN A 10 -0.29 6.98 -12.13
N LEU A 11 0.28 5.77 -12.01
CA LEU A 11 -0.03 4.83 -10.94
C LEU A 11 1.06 4.91 -9.87
N GLU A 12 0.68 5.42 -8.70
CA GLU A 12 1.57 5.50 -7.53
C GLU A 12 1.20 4.42 -6.51
N VAL A 13 2.21 3.78 -5.92
CA VAL A 13 2.00 2.69 -4.96
C VAL A 13 2.85 2.93 -3.72
N ILE A 14 2.24 2.75 -2.54
CA ILE A 14 2.89 2.78 -1.23
C ILE A 14 3.02 1.34 -0.72
N ILE A 15 4.23 0.97 -0.33
CA ILE A 15 4.57 -0.33 0.26
C ILE A 15 5.45 -0.16 1.50
N SER A 16 5.49 -1.18 2.36
CA SER A 16 6.50 -1.31 3.42
C SER A 16 7.30 -2.61 3.28
N HIS A 17 8.12 -2.95 4.27
CA HIS A 17 8.77 -4.25 4.35
C HIS A 17 7.77 -5.41 4.37
N GLN A 18 8.24 -6.62 4.02
CA GLN A 18 7.45 -7.85 4.19
C GLN A 18 7.23 -8.15 5.68
N SER A 19 6.17 -8.89 6.02
CA SER A 19 5.73 -9.05 7.41
C SER A 19 5.32 -7.72 8.03
N THR A 20 4.46 -6.97 7.32
CA THR A 20 3.95 -5.66 7.76
C THR A 20 3.37 -5.77 9.16
N ASP A 21 3.97 -5.05 10.09
CA ASP A 21 3.50 -4.86 11.47
C ASP A 21 2.72 -3.54 11.61
N PHE A 22 2.40 -3.13 12.83
CA PHE A 22 1.63 -1.91 13.06
C PHE A 22 2.43 -0.64 12.75
N ASP A 23 3.75 -0.64 12.93
CA ASP A 23 4.58 0.53 12.64
C ASP A 23 4.60 0.77 11.12
N SER A 24 4.87 -0.29 10.36
CA SER A 24 4.74 -0.34 8.91
C SER A 24 3.36 0.13 8.42
N LEU A 25 2.28 -0.43 8.96
CA LEU A 25 0.92 -0.02 8.58
C LEU A 25 0.68 1.47 8.88
N SER A 26 1.15 1.97 10.03
CA SER A 26 0.98 3.36 10.43
C SER A 26 1.75 4.31 9.50
N ALA A 27 2.98 3.95 9.13
CA ALA A 27 3.81 4.69 8.18
C ALA A 27 3.18 4.71 6.79
N MET A 28 2.61 3.59 6.35
CA MET A 28 1.85 3.48 5.10
C MET A 28 0.63 4.42 5.11
N VAL A 29 -0.15 4.44 6.18
CA VAL A 29 -1.31 5.34 6.34
C VAL A 29 -0.87 6.81 6.37
N ALA A 30 0.23 7.13 7.05
CA ALA A 30 0.79 8.48 7.08
C ALA A 30 1.23 8.92 5.67
N ALA A 31 1.93 8.06 4.93
CA ALA A 31 2.29 8.33 3.53
C ALA A 31 1.06 8.52 2.64
N LYS A 32 -0.02 7.74 2.83
CA LYS A 32 -1.28 7.93 2.08
C LYS A 32 -1.93 9.30 2.33
N LYS A 33 -1.74 9.90 3.51
CA LYS A 33 -2.23 11.27 3.78
C LYS A 33 -1.47 12.33 2.98
N ILE A 34 -0.19 12.10 2.70
CA ILE A 34 0.67 12.96 1.88
C ILE A 34 0.40 12.69 0.40
N TYR A 35 0.49 11.43 -0.02
CA TYR A 35 0.27 10.94 -1.38
C TYR A 35 -1.17 10.43 -1.53
N LYS A 36 -2.13 11.37 -1.56
CA LYS A 36 -3.57 11.08 -1.48
C LYS A 36 -4.09 10.14 -2.56
N ASP A 37 -3.46 10.08 -3.72
CA ASP A 37 -3.88 9.23 -4.84
C ASP A 37 -3.17 7.86 -4.87
N ALA A 38 -2.06 7.69 -4.14
CA ALA A 38 -1.28 6.45 -4.18
C ALA A 38 -2.02 5.27 -3.53
N LEU A 39 -1.84 4.07 -4.08
CA LEU A 39 -2.48 2.86 -3.55
C LEU A 39 -1.64 2.25 -2.44
N LEU A 40 -2.29 1.88 -1.33
CA LEU A 40 -1.67 1.05 -0.29
C LEU A 40 -1.66 -0.41 -0.77
N VAL A 41 -0.49 -1.04 -0.78
CA VAL A 41 -0.34 -2.43 -1.22
C VAL A 41 0.59 -3.18 -0.28
N PHE A 42 0.17 -4.35 0.19
CA PHE A 42 1.07 -5.27 0.90
C PHE A 42 1.87 -6.11 -0.10
N THR A 43 3.17 -6.26 0.16
CA THR A 43 4.16 -6.96 -0.69
C THR A 43 4.49 -8.37 -0.21
N GLY A 44 3.76 -8.90 0.76
CA GLY A 44 3.99 -10.23 1.31
C GLY A 44 3.10 -10.56 2.50
N ALA A 45 3.66 -11.31 3.45
CA ALA A 45 3.00 -11.61 4.70
C ALA A 45 2.66 -10.33 5.46
N VAL A 46 1.55 -10.38 6.19
CA VAL A 46 1.10 -9.34 7.11
C VAL A 46 1.01 -10.01 8.48
N GLU A 47 1.52 -9.34 9.50
CA GLU A 47 1.51 -9.85 10.86
C GLU A 47 0.10 -10.20 11.33
N LYS A 48 -0.03 -11.22 12.19
CA LYS A 48 -1.33 -11.78 12.57
C LYS A 48 -2.26 -10.73 13.17
N ASN A 49 -1.74 -9.87 14.04
CA ASN A 49 -2.51 -8.83 14.71
C ASN A 49 -2.96 -7.74 13.74
N VAL A 50 -2.10 -7.34 12.81
CA VAL A 50 -2.42 -6.37 11.76
C VAL A 50 -3.48 -6.93 10.82
N ARG A 51 -3.36 -8.19 10.42
CA ARG A 51 -4.36 -8.88 9.58
C ARG A 51 -5.73 -8.92 10.27
N LYS A 52 -5.76 -9.25 11.56
CA LYS A 52 -7.00 -9.22 12.35
C LYS A 52 -7.58 -7.81 12.43
N PHE A 53 -6.75 -6.80 12.69
CA PHE A 53 -7.15 -5.40 12.69
C PHE A 53 -7.77 -4.97 11.34
N ILE A 54 -7.12 -5.27 10.21
CA ILE A 54 -7.63 -4.95 8.87
C ILE A 54 -8.92 -5.74 8.56
N SER A 55 -9.09 -6.96 9.05
CA SER A 55 -10.36 -7.69 8.85
C SER A 55 -11.56 -7.03 9.53
N ILE A 56 -11.34 -6.28 10.61
CA ILE A 56 -12.38 -5.59 11.39
C ILE A 56 -12.55 -4.14 10.90
N HIS A 57 -11.45 -3.46 10.56
CA HIS A 57 -11.42 -2.03 10.26
C HIS A 57 -11.06 -1.71 8.80
N GLY A 58 -11.04 -2.70 7.91
CA GLY A 58 -10.52 -2.58 6.55
C GLY A 58 -11.25 -1.58 5.67
N GLU A 59 -12.48 -1.22 6.00
CA GLU A 59 -13.21 -0.15 5.30
C GLU A 59 -12.54 1.23 5.48
N LEU A 60 -11.85 1.45 6.61
CA LEU A 60 -11.13 2.69 6.91
C LEU A 60 -9.81 2.79 6.16
N ILE A 61 -9.17 1.65 5.87
CA ILE A 61 -7.84 1.57 5.25
C ILE A 61 -7.94 0.73 3.97
N LYS A 62 -8.20 1.40 2.85
CA LYS A 62 -8.35 0.77 1.53
C LYS A 62 -7.00 0.26 1.01
N ILE A 63 -6.69 -0.99 1.31
CA ILE A 63 -5.52 -1.69 0.79
C ILE A 63 -5.91 -2.43 -0.51
N ALA A 64 -5.18 -2.15 -1.58
CA ALA A 64 -5.37 -2.83 -2.86
C ALA A 64 -4.63 -4.19 -2.84
N PRO A 65 -5.26 -5.27 -3.33
CA PRO A 65 -4.59 -6.55 -3.44
C PRO A 65 -3.52 -6.49 -4.53
N LEU A 66 -2.31 -6.97 -4.23
CA LEU A 66 -1.15 -6.97 -5.15
C LEU A 66 -1.49 -7.55 -6.53
N LYS A 67 -2.30 -8.61 -6.59
CA LYS A 67 -2.74 -9.27 -7.84
C LYS A 67 -3.51 -8.35 -8.80
N LYS A 68 -4.05 -7.22 -8.33
CA LYS A 68 -4.76 -6.23 -9.16
C LYS A 68 -3.84 -5.12 -9.66
N ILE A 69 -2.57 -5.12 -9.24
CA ILE A 69 -1.58 -4.13 -9.63
C ILE A 69 -0.77 -4.71 -10.80
N LYS A 70 -0.73 -3.97 -11.90
CA LYS A 70 0.19 -4.24 -13.01
C LYS A 70 1.47 -3.47 -12.75
N ILE A 71 2.55 -4.19 -12.50
CA ILE A 71 3.82 -3.59 -12.03
C ILE A 71 4.38 -2.65 -13.10
N GLU A 72 4.18 -2.99 -14.37
CA GLU A 72 4.64 -2.23 -15.54
C GLU A 72 3.92 -0.87 -15.68
N GLU A 73 2.76 -0.71 -15.02
CA GLU A 73 2.02 0.54 -15.01
C GLU A 73 2.45 1.48 -13.88
N ILE A 74 3.26 1.02 -12.91
CA ILE A 74 3.70 1.82 -11.75
C ILE A 74 4.68 2.91 -12.21
N THR A 75 4.33 4.17 -11.97
CA THR A 75 5.18 5.33 -12.30
C THR A 75 5.93 5.88 -11.10
N LYS A 76 5.46 5.59 -9.88
CA LYS A 76 6.13 5.96 -8.63
C LYS A 76 5.92 4.88 -7.57
N LEU A 77 7.00 4.49 -6.91
CA LEU A 77 6.99 3.61 -5.75
C LEU A 77 7.42 4.39 -4.52
N ILE A 78 6.56 4.43 -3.50
CA ILE A 78 6.81 5.06 -2.21
C ILE A 78 7.04 3.93 -1.22
N ILE A 79 8.24 3.86 -0.67
CA ILE A 79 8.63 2.81 0.28
C ILE A 79 8.79 3.46 1.65
N VAL A 80 8.12 2.90 2.65
CA VAL A 80 8.18 3.37 4.04
C VAL A 80 8.60 2.23 4.96
N ASP A 81 9.06 2.58 6.16
CA ASP A 81 9.43 1.63 7.21
C ASP A 81 10.20 0.43 6.66
N THR A 82 11.35 0.71 6.07
CA THR A 82 12.24 -0.33 5.57
C THR A 82 13.68 0.15 5.73
N ARG A 83 14.61 -0.80 5.74
CA ARG A 83 16.04 -0.50 5.69
C ARG A 83 16.56 -0.97 4.35
N ILE A 84 17.14 -0.05 3.58
CA ILE A 84 18.00 -0.41 2.45
C ILE A 84 19.26 -0.99 3.07
N LYS A 85 19.54 -2.25 2.78
CA LYS A 85 20.84 -2.86 3.07
C LYS A 85 21.67 -2.84 1.79
#